data_AF-V4ABB7-F1
#
_entry.id   AF-V4ABB7-F1
#
_cell.length_a   1.000
_cell.length_b   1.000
_cell.length_c   1.000
_cell.angle_alpha   90.00
_cell.angle_beta   90.00
_cell.angle_gamma   90.00
#
_symmetry.space_group_name_H-M   'P 1'
#
loop_
_entity.id
_entity.type
_entity.pdbx_description
1 polymer ?
#
loop_
_entity_poly.entity_id
_entity_poly.type
_entity_poly.pdbx_seq_one_letter_code
_entity_poly.pdbx_strand_id
1 'polypeptide(L)'
;DLYADEPDLFVAGMAAGNHKVAVFSLNRYDPCLEFSKEFWFERQIVGGFTQKERKKLILQRSCKLVVHEICHILGIDHCIFYDCCMNGSGHLEEDFQQPMFLCPVDLHKLQTLCGFDIKKRYK
;
A
#
# COMPACT_ATOMS: atom_id res chain seq x y z
N ASP A 1 -3.25 13.49 -5.50
CA ASP A 1 -3.72 13.17 -4.15
C ASP A 1 -5.14 12.65 -4.26
N LEU A 2 -5.57 11.82 -3.31
CA LEU A 2 -6.91 11.22 -3.33
C LEU A 2 -7.59 11.40 -1.97
N TYR A 3 -8.91 11.57 -2.01
CA TYR A 3 -9.78 11.74 -0.86
C TYR A 3 -11.04 10.92 -1.12
N ALA A 4 -11.59 10.26 -0.10
CA ALA A 4 -12.75 9.38 -0.23
C ALA A 4 -13.94 9.92 0.58
N ASP A 5 -13.85 9.92 1.90
CA ASP A 5 -14.91 10.36 2.79
C ASP A 5 -14.51 11.61 3.60
N GLU A 6 -15.49 12.32 4.20
CA GLU A 6 -15.23 13.51 5.05
C GLU A 6 -14.25 13.30 6.22
N PRO A 7 -14.24 12.15 6.95
CA PRO A 7 -13.27 11.96 8.03
C PRO A 7 -11.86 11.63 7.52
N ASP A 8 -11.69 11.30 6.23
CA ASP A 8 -10.39 10.89 5.70
C ASP A 8 -9.53 12.11 5.38
N LEU A 9 -8.34 12.17 5.97
CA LEU A 9 -7.34 13.17 5.60
C LEU A 9 -6.82 12.95 4.17
N PHE A 10 -6.72 11.69 3.76
CA PHE A 10 -6.42 11.24 2.40
C PHE A 10 -6.64 9.73 2.30
N VAL A 11 -6.64 9.20 1.08
CA VAL A 11 -6.52 7.75 0.84
C VAL A 11 -5.32 7.45 -0.06
N ALA A 12 -4.55 6.41 0.28
CA ALA A 12 -3.42 5.97 -0.54
C ALA A 12 -3.91 5.32 -1.85
N GLY A 13 -4.99 4.56 -1.75
CA GLY A 13 -5.70 3.96 -2.85
C GLY A 13 -7.12 3.59 -2.43
N MET A 14 -7.90 3.18 -3.42
CA MET A 14 -9.24 2.66 -3.24
C MET A 14 -9.49 1.62 -4.33
N ALA A 15 -9.99 0.47 -3.92
CA ALA A 15 -10.44 -0.57 -4.83
C ALA A 15 -11.95 -0.76 -4.67
N ALA A 16 -12.65 -0.75 -5.80
CA ALA A 16 -14.04 -1.19 -5.83
C ALA A 16 -14.04 -2.72 -5.77
N GLY A 17 -14.18 -3.26 -4.55
CA GLY A 17 -14.17 -4.70 -4.28
C GLY A 17 -15.13 -5.44 -5.22
N ASN A 18 -14.67 -6.53 -5.83
CA ASN A 18 -15.38 -7.34 -6.82
C ASN A 18 -15.76 -6.65 -8.16
N HIS A 19 -15.39 -5.38 -8.36
CA HIS A 19 -15.69 -4.63 -9.59
C HIS A 19 -14.47 -4.45 -10.52
N LYS A 20 -13.33 -5.07 -10.19
CA LYS A 20 -12.09 -5.08 -11.00
C LYS A 20 -11.55 -3.68 -11.33
N VAL A 21 -11.81 -2.71 -10.47
CA VAL A 21 -11.34 -1.33 -10.62
C VAL A 21 -10.67 -0.89 -9.33
N ALA A 22 -9.49 -0.28 -9.44
CA ALA A 22 -8.83 0.41 -8.35
C ALA A 22 -8.13 1.67 -8.85
N VAL A 23 -7.97 2.64 -7.95
CA VAL A 23 -7.24 3.89 -8.15
C VAL A 23 -6.28 4.05 -6.99
N PHE A 24 -5.05 4.47 -7.26
CA PHE A 24 -4.02 4.71 -6.24
C PHE A 24 -3.23 5.98 -6.52
N SER A 25 -2.71 6.61 -5.48
CA SER A 25 -1.86 7.80 -5.57
C SER A 25 -0.48 7.55 -5.00
N LEU A 26 0.55 7.75 -5.82
CA LEU A 26 1.95 7.60 -5.39
C LEU A 26 2.54 8.91 -4.83
N ASN A 27 1.76 10.00 -4.83
CA ASN A 27 2.24 11.33 -4.46
C ASN A 27 2.78 11.36 -3.02
N ARG A 28 2.07 10.74 -2.08
CA ARG A 28 2.43 10.70 -0.65
C ARG A 28 3.53 9.70 -0.32
N TYR A 29 4.00 8.93 -1.30
CA TYR A 29 5.04 7.91 -1.12
C TYR A 29 6.45 8.41 -1.43
N ASP A 30 6.59 9.63 -1.96
CA ASP A 30 7.86 10.30 -2.16
C ASP A 30 8.52 10.62 -0.81
N PRO A 31 9.70 10.06 -0.49
CA PRO A 31 10.37 10.32 0.78
C PRO A 31 10.85 11.78 0.93
N CYS A 32 10.89 12.55 -0.16
CA CYS A 32 11.17 13.98 -0.12
C CYS A 32 9.94 14.84 0.17
N LEU A 33 8.75 14.24 0.33
CA LEU A 33 7.52 14.97 0.59
C LEU A 33 7.06 14.73 2.03
N GLU A 34 7.00 15.79 2.83
CA GLU A 34 6.48 15.75 4.19
C GLU A 34 5.22 16.63 4.27
N PHE A 35 4.21 16.16 5.00
CA PHE A 35 2.96 16.87 5.21
C PHE A 35 2.88 17.36 6.66
N SER A 36 2.29 18.54 6.86
CA SER A 36 2.05 19.04 8.21
C SER A 36 1.05 18.15 8.95
N LYS A 37 1.32 17.87 10.23
CA LYS A 37 0.42 17.11 11.11
C LYS A 37 -0.84 17.91 11.47
N GLU A 38 -0.73 19.23 11.51
CA GLU A 38 -1.82 20.15 11.88
C GLU A 38 -2.60 20.61 10.64
N PHE A 39 -1.88 20.85 9.54
CA PHE A 39 -2.44 21.31 8.26
C PHE A 39 -2.13 20.30 7.15
N TRP A 40 -2.89 19.22 7.09
CA TRP A 40 -2.64 18.05 6.22
C TRP A 40 -2.50 18.34 4.72
N PHE A 41 -2.95 19.51 4.25
CA PHE A 41 -2.83 19.98 2.87
C PHE A 41 -1.50 20.72 2.60
N GLU A 42 -0.82 21.19 3.64
CA GLU A 42 0.49 21.83 3.53
C GLU A 42 1.58 20.78 3.37
N ARG A 43 2.44 20.99 2.37
CA ARG A 43 3.52 20.08 2.02
C ARG A 43 4.84 20.83 1.90
N GLN A 44 5.90 20.19 2.37
CA GLN A 44 7.25 20.68 2.22
C GLN A 44 8.13 19.64 1.53
N ILE A 45 9.10 20.14 0.75
CA ILE A 45 10.11 19.29 0.15
C ILE A 45 11.29 19.22 1.12
N VAL A 46 11.56 18.02 1.62
CA VAL A 46 12.69 17.75 2.50
C VAL A 46 13.85 17.13 1.73
N GLY A 47 15.06 17.56 2.07
CA GLY A 47 16.30 16.99 1.54
C GLY A 47 16.71 15.69 2.25
N GLY A 48 17.94 15.25 2.02
CA GLY A 48 18.53 14.11 2.75
C GLY A 48 18.49 12.76 2.01
N PHE A 49 17.92 12.72 0.80
CA PHE A 49 17.95 11.53 -0.06
C PHE A 49 18.72 11.81 -1.34
N THR A 50 19.63 10.90 -1.71
CA THR A 50 20.20 10.90 -3.06
C THR A 50 19.11 10.57 -4.09
N GLN A 51 19.32 10.94 -5.35
CA GLN A 51 18.38 10.60 -6.43
C GLN A 51 18.12 9.09 -6.53
N LYS A 52 19.15 8.28 -6.29
CA LYS A 52 19.06 6.81 -6.33
C LYS A 52 18.21 6.27 -5.19
N GLU A 53 18.40 6.75 -3.97
CA GLU A 53 17.62 6.34 -2.79
C GLU A 53 16.15 6.74 -2.93
N ARG A 54 15.88 7.98 -3.35
CA ARG A 54 14.52 8.47 -3.59
C ARG A 54 13.78 7.58 -4.59
N LYS A 55 14.38 7.29 -5.74
CA LYS A 55 13.79 6.41 -6.77
C LYS A 55 13.54 4.99 -6.23
N LYS A 56 14.49 4.43 -5.49
CA LYS A 56 14.37 3.10 -4.89
C LYS A 56 13.20 3.05 -3.91
N LEU A 57 13.10 4.02 -3.01
CA LEU A 57 12.04 4.08 -2.00
C LEU A 57 10.66 4.27 -2.63
N ILE A 58 10.53 5.21 -3.59
CA ILE A 58 9.27 5.42 -4.32
C ILE A 58 8.85 4.11 -4.98
N LEU A 59 9.75 3.43 -5.69
CA LEU A 59 9.42 2.18 -6.37
C LEU A 59 8.98 1.10 -5.39
N GLN A 60 9.75 0.86 -4.33
CA GLN A 60 9.44 -0.15 -3.32
C GLN A 60 8.05 0.08 -2.72
N ARG A 61 7.81 1.30 -2.25
CA ARG A 61 6.53 1.72 -1.67
C ARG A 61 5.36 1.60 -2.64
N SER A 62 5.56 2.05 -3.88
CA SER A 62 4.55 1.99 -4.93
C SER A 62 4.18 0.55 -5.27
N CYS A 63 5.17 -0.34 -5.39
CA CYS A 63 4.91 -1.76 -5.62
C CYS A 63 4.12 -2.39 -4.46
N LYS A 64 4.42 -2.04 -3.21
CA LYS A 64 3.65 -2.51 -2.05
C LYS A 64 2.18 -2.09 -2.15
N LEU A 65 1.92 -0.78 -2.33
CA LEU A 65 0.56 -0.26 -2.46
C LEU A 65 -0.20 -0.92 -3.62
N VAL A 66 0.44 -1.03 -4.79
CA VAL A 66 -0.20 -1.66 -5.96
C VAL A 66 -0.56 -3.12 -5.69
N VAL A 67 0.31 -3.87 -5.00
CA VAL A 67 0.00 -5.25 -4.59
C VAL A 67 -1.17 -5.29 -3.62
N HIS A 68 -1.23 -4.36 -2.66
CA HIS A 68 -2.33 -4.22 -1.71
C HIS A 68 -3.67 -3.99 -2.42
N GLU A 69 -3.74 -2.99 -3.30
CA GLU A 69 -4.96 -2.67 -4.05
C GLU A 69 -5.38 -3.78 -5.02
N ILE A 70 -4.42 -4.49 -5.63
CA ILE A 70 -4.71 -5.68 -6.45
C ILE A 70 -5.34 -6.79 -5.61
N CYS A 71 -4.91 -6.98 -4.37
CA CYS A 71 -5.52 -7.97 -3.49
C CYS A 71 -6.97 -7.57 -3.14
N HIS A 72 -7.25 -6.29 -2.92
CA HIS A 72 -8.63 -5.82 -2.78
C HIS A 72 -9.47 -6.03 -4.05
N ILE A 73 -8.91 -5.82 -5.25
CA ILE A 73 -9.56 -6.17 -6.52
C ILE A 73 -9.98 -7.66 -6.54
N LEU A 74 -9.14 -8.53 -5.98
CA LEU A 74 -9.39 -9.97 -5.86
C LEU A 74 -10.33 -10.35 -4.70
N GLY A 75 -10.83 -9.37 -3.93
CA GLY A 75 -11.74 -9.60 -2.81
C GLY A 75 -11.05 -10.01 -1.50
N ILE A 76 -9.76 -9.71 -1.35
CA ILE A 76 -9.03 -9.92 -0.09
C ILE A 76 -9.13 -8.64 0.75
N ASP A 77 -9.83 -8.72 1.88
CA ASP A 77 -9.91 -7.63 2.86
C ASP A 77 -8.65 -7.48 3.71
N HIS A 78 -8.59 -6.40 4.50
CA HIS A 78 -7.51 -6.16 5.44
C HIS A 78 -7.23 -7.35 6.36
N CYS A 79 -5.96 -7.59 6.62
CA CYS A 79 -5.47 -8.67 7.46
C CYS A 79 -5.27 -8.22 8.91
N ILE A 80 -5.77 -9.03 9.84
CA ILE A 80 -5.62 -8.82 11.29
C ILE A 80 -4.82 -9.95 11.98
N PHE A 81 -4.32 -10.92 11.20
CA PHE A 81 -3.76 -12.15 11.75
C PHE A 81 -2.25 -12.06 12.04
N TYR A 82 -1.49 -11.46 11.13
CA TYR A 82 -0.02 -11.39 11.16
C TYR A 82 0.46 -10.13 10.42
N ASP A 83 1.76 -9.86 10.49
CA ASP A 83 2.43 -8.92 9.59
C ASP A 83 2.20 -9.34 8.14
N CYS A 84 1.57 -8.47 7.36
CA CYS A 84 1.10 -8.75 6.02
C CYS A 84 1.06 -7.46 5.19
N CYS A 85 1.30 -7.59 3.89
CA CYS A 85 1.05 -6.52 2.91
C CYS A 85 -0.40 -6.03 2.94
N MET A 86 -1.35 -6.85 3.42
CA MET A 86 -2.78 -6.52 3.55
C MET A 86 -3.17 -5.95 4.92
N ASN A 87 -2.24 -5.64 5.83
CA ASN A 87 -2.66 -4.96 7.07
C ASN A 87 -3.24 -3.57 6.75
N GLY A 88 -4.35 -3.21 7.40
CA GLY A 88 -4.90 -1.86 7.29
C GLY A 88 -3.94 -0.84 7.92
N SER A 89 -3.95 0.39 7.42
CA SER A 89 -3.17 1.50 7.97
C SER A 89 -4.03 2.76 8.07
N GLY A 90 -3.88 3.50 9.17
CA GLY A 90 -4.52 4.81 9.37
C GLY A 90 -3.61 5.97 8.97
N HIS A 91 -2.31 5.73 8.79
CA HIS A 91 -1.35 6.75 8.36
C HIS A 91 -0.12 6.13 7.65
N LEU A 92 0.68 6.98 7.00
CA LEU A 92 1.80 6.54 6.13
C LEU A 92 2.90 5.81 6.89
N GLU A 93 3.19 6.19 8.13
CA GLU A 93 4.23 5.54 8.92
C GLU A 93 3.86 4.08 9.22
N GLU A 94 2.59 3.78 9.54
CA GLU A 94 2.11 2.40 9.67
C GLU A 94 2.27 1.64 8.35
N ASP A 95 1.81 2.23 7.23
CA ASP A 95 1.96 1.63 5.91
C ASP A 95 3.43 1.33 5.58
N PHE A 96 4.36 2.24 5.91
CA PHE A 96 5.78 2.06 5.61
C PHE A 96 6.47 0.99 6.47
N GLN A 97 5.94 0.67 7.65
CA GLN A 97 6.48 -0.38 8.52
C GLN A 97 5.98 -1.78 8.14
N GLN A 98 4.82 -1.88 7.50
CA GLN A 98 4.26 -3.17 7.10
C GLN A 98 5.10 -3.85 6.00
N PRO A 99 5.14 -5.19 5.97
CA PRO A 99 5.92 -5.93 4.99
C PRO A 99 5.31 -5.86 3.58
N MET A 100 6.12 -6.18 2.58
CA MET A 100 5.67 -6.35 1.19
C MET A 100 5.14 -7.76 0.89
N PHE A 101 5.34 -8.73 1.80
CA PHE A 101 4.87 -10.10 1.61
C PHE A 101 3.46 -10.30 2.14
N LEU A 102 2.74 -11.26 1.56
CA LEU A 102 1.50 -11.76 2.15
C LEU A 102 1.82 -12.77 3.25
N CYS A 103 1.13 -12.66 4.39
CA CYS A 103 1.20 -13.66 5.45
C CYS A 103 0.61 -14.99 4.97
N PRO A 104 0.83 -16.12 5.68
CA PRO A 104 0.31 -17.43 5.27
C PRO A 104 -1.21 -17.45 5.03
N VAL A 105 -1.98 -16.66 5.77
CA VAL A 105 -3.44 -16.57 5.62
C VAL A 105 -3.81 -15.95 4.28
N ASP A 106 -3.34 -14.75 3.97
CA ASP A 106 -3.72 -14.06 2.73
C ASP A 106 -3.04 -14.64 1.50
N LEU A 107 -1.85 -15.23 1.68
CA LEU A 107 -1.21 -16.00 0.65
C LEU A 107 -2.04 -17.24 0.27
N HIS A 108 -2.67 -17.90 1.24
CA HIS A 108 -3.60 -18.99 0.99
C HIS A 108 -4.89 -18.49 0.31
N LYS A 109 -5.45 -17.33 0.73
CA LYS A 109 -6.58 -16.70 0.02
C LYS A 109 -6.24 -16.45 -1.45
N LEU A 110 -5.09 -15.82 -1.71
CA LEU A 110 -4.60 -15.57 -3.07
C LEU A 110 -4.39 -16.87 -3.85
N GLN A 111 -3.85 -17.91 -3.22
CA GLN A 111 -3.67 -19.22 -3.83
C GLN A 111 -5.00 -19.83 -4.25
N THR A 112 -6.03 -19.78 -3.39
CA THR A 112 -7.37 -20.29 -3.68
C THR A 112 -8.00 -19.54 -4.85
N LEU A 113 -7.78 -18.23 -4.96
CA LEU A 113 -8.34 -17.39 -6.03
C LEU A 113 -7.62 -17.56 -7.37
N CYS A 114 -6.29 -17.72 -7.37
CA CYS A 114 -5.47 -17.74 -8.59
C CYS A 114 -4.99 -19.13 -9.02
N GLY A 115 -5.08 -20.15 -8.15
CA GLY A 115 -4.74 -21.53 -8.47
C GLY A 115 -3.25 -21.83 -8.69
N PHE A 116 -2.34 -21.03 -8.14
CA PHE A 116 -0.89 -21.23 -8.33
C PHE A 116 -0.28 -22.26 -7.36
N ASP A 117 0.86 -22.83 -7.74
CA ASP A 117 1.63 -23.75 -6.90
C ASP A 117 2.50 -22.96 -5.91
N ILE A 118 2.18 -23.11 -4.63
CA ILE A 118 2.88 -22.41 -3.55
C ILE A 118 4.35 -22.83 -3.43
N LYS A 119 4.67 -24.10 -3.66
CA LYS A 119 6.04 -24.61 -3.55
C LYS A 119 6.90 -24.12 -4.70
N LYS A 120 6.33 -23.98 -5.90
CA LYS A 120 7.05 -23.40 -7.06
C LYS A 120 7.32 -21.91 -6.89
N ARG A 121 6.44 -21.16 -6.22
CA ARG A 121 6.62 -19.72 -5.97
C ARG A 121 7.87 -19.40 -5.12
N TYR A 122 8.22 -20.28 -4.19
CA TYR A 122 9.34 -20.07 -3.25
C TYR A 122 10.61 -20.85 -3.61
N LYS A 123 10.71 -21.32 -4.85
CA LYS A 123 11.94 -21.85 -5.44
C LYS A 123 12.59 -20.77 -6.29
#